data_AF-A0A914JU01-F1
#
_entry.id   AF-A0A914JU01-F1
#
_cell.length_a   1.000
_cell.length_b   1.000
_cell.length_c   1.000
_cell.angle_alpha   90.00
_cell.angle_beta   90.00
_cell.angle_gamma   90.00
#
_symmetry.space_group_name_H-M   'P 1'
#
loop_
_entity.id
_entity.type
_entity.pdbx_description
1 polymer ?
#
loop_
_entity_poly.entity_id
_entity_poly.type
_entity_poly.pdbx_seq_one_letter_code
_entity_poly.pdbx_strand_id
1 'polypeptide(L)'
;MRKRIPGTDFSGLENMAALLNPEQVNPGVVEIEGGAFDEEGNAEPEFMKQDLPENDQVKTEDFIKKFGYGFNFKKHGELGRFKEELKELFDIAEKIEESPIEERSELCKELDTIGFDEGYFLADYYDPTAELDICRQ
;
A
#
# COMPACT_ATOMS: atom_id res chain seq x y z
N MET A 1 -5.91 -53.08 15.24
CA MET A 1 -5.51 -52.13 14.17
C MET A 1 -6.12 -50.78 14.49
N ARG A 2 -5.30 -49.72 14.65
CA ARG A 2 -5.82 -48.37 14.91
C ARG A 2 -6.41 -47.82 13.61
N LYS A 3 -7.67 -47.37 13.65
CA LYS A 3 -8.35 -46.74 12.51
C LYS A 3 -7.66 -45.39 12.28
N ARG A 4 -7.11 -45.16 11.08
CA ARG A 4 -6.60 -43.83 10.72
C ARG A 4 -7.78 -42.89 10.55
N ILE A 5 -7.72 -41.73 11.19
CA ILE A 5 -8.71 -40.68 11.06
C ILE A 5 -8.27 -39.83 9.85
N PRO A 6 -9.14 -39.63 8.84
CA PRO A 6 -8.82 -38.74 7.73
C PRO A 6 -8.52 -37.34 8.25
N GLY A 7 -7.39 -36.76 7.86
CA GLY A 7 -6.98 -35.40 8.28
C GLY A 7 -6.14 -35.33 9.56
N THR A 8 -5.65 -36.45 10.11
CA THR A 8 -4.67 -36.43 11.23
C THR A 8 -3.27 -36.92 10.83
N ASP A 9 -3.12 -37.51 9.64
CA ASP A 9 -1.84 -37.97 9.10
C ASP A 9 -1.39 -36.97 8.03
N PHE A 10 -0.49 -36.06 8.39
CA PHE A 10 0.12 -35.10 7.48
C PHE A 10 1.57 -35.49 7.26
N SER A 11 1.85 -36.24 6.19
CA SER A 11 3.22 -36.53 5.77
C SER A 11 3.91 -35.24 5.33
N GLY A 12 5.06 -34.91 5.93
CA GLY A 12 5.83 -33.70 5.59
C GLY A 12 5.79 -32.58 6.63
N LEU A 13 5.04 -32.73 7.73
CA LEU A 13 5.03 -31.77 8.85
C LEU A 13 6.39 -31.69 9.58
N GLU A 14 7.22 -32.72 9.42
CA GLU A 14 8.61 -32.76 9.91
C GLU A 14 9.50 -31.74 9.19
N ASN A 15 9.09 -31.27 8.00
CA ASN A 15 9.78 -30.26 7.20
C ASN A 15 9.26 -28.83 7.45
N MET A 16 8.46 -28.59 8.50
CA MET A 16 8.04 -27.23 8.86
C MET A 16 9.24 -26.30 9.08
N ALA A 17 10.35 -26.82 9.61
CA ALA A 17 11.59 -26.06 9.78
C ALA A 17 12.24 -25.68 8.43
N ALA A 18 12.07 -26.49 7.38
CA ALA A 18 12.54 -26.16 6.03
C ALA A 18 11.65 -25.09 5.36
N LEU A 19 10.35 -25.10 5.63
CA LEU A 19 9.39 -24.06 5.18
C LEU A 19 9.53 -22.73 5.94
N LEU A 20 10.01 -22.77 7.19
CA LEU A 20 10.27 -21.59 8.02
C LEU A 20 11.68 -21.01 7.80
N ASN A 21 12.58 -21.76 7.18
CA ASN A 21 13.84 -21.22 6.73
C ASN A 21 13.55 -20.36 5.50
N PRO A 22 13.84 -19.04 5.54
CA PRO A 22 13.77 -18.27 4.32
C PRO A 22 14.88 -18.78 3.40
N GLU A 23 14.52 -19.59 2.39
CA GLU A 23 15.22 -19.48 1.12
C GLU A 23 15.19 -18.00 0.77
N GLN A 24 16.31 -17.45 0.31
CA GLN A 24 16.46 -16.02 0.05
C GLN A 24 15.38 -15.57 -0.94
N VAL A 25 14.23 -15.17 -0.41
CA VAL A 25 13.16 -14.54 -1.16
C VAL A 25 13.73 -13.17 -1.49
N ASN A 26 14.23 -13.04 -2.72
CA ASN A 26 14.42 -11.73 -3.31
C ASN A 26 13.05 -11.05 -3.25
N PRO A 27 12.88 -9.95 -2.49
CA PRO A 27 11.61 -9.28 -2.38
C PRO A 27 11.36 -8.56 -3.71
N GLY A 28 10.72 -9.25 -4.66
CA GLY A 28 10.50 -8.69 -5.99
C GLY A 28 9.70 -9.52 -6.98
N VAL A 29 9.41 -10.81 -6.73
CA VAL A 29 8.67 -11.62 -7.71
C VAL A 29 7.43 -12.22 -7.06
N VAL A 30 6.29 -11.57 -7.30
CA VAL A 30 4.98 -12.21 -7.17
C VAL A 30 4.75 -12.91 -8.51
N GLU A 31 4.95 -14.22 -8.56
CA GLU A 31 4.54 -15.02 -9.72
C GLU A 31 3.01 -15.06 -9.74
N ILE A 32 2.41 -14.28 -10.64
CA ILE A 32 1.00 -14.41 -10.99
C ILE A 32 0.93 -15.61 -11.94
N GLU A 33 0.56 -16.78 -11.42
CA GLU A 33 0.21 -17.95 -12.24
C GLU A 33 -1.02 -17.63 -13.09
N GLY A 34 -0.80 -17.14 -14.31
CA GLY A 34 -1.90 -16.68 -15.16
C GLY A 34 -1.46 -16.19 -16.53
N GLY A 35 -0.77 -17.04 -17.29
CA GLY A 35 -0.51 -16.77 -18.71
C GLY A 35 0.28 -17.90 -19.34
N ALA A 36 -0.38 -18.74 -20.13
CA ALA A 36 0.29 -19.69 -20.99
C ALA A 36 1.19 -18.92 -21.97
N PHE A 37 2.49 -18.90 -21.72
CA PHE A 37 3.48 -18.46 -22.69
C PHE A 37 3.83 -19.64 -23.59
N ASP A 38 3.50 -19.47 -24.87
CA ASP A 38 3.99 -20.22 -26.02
C ASP A 38 5.51 -20.44 -25.89
N GLU A 39 5.93 -21.69 -26.03
CA GLU A 39 7.30 -22.19 -25.80
C GLU A 39 8.20 -22.06 -27.04
N GLU A 40 7.84 -21.26 -28.04
CA GLU A 40 8.59 -21.16 -29.30
C GLU A 40 8.94 -19.71 -29.67
N GLY A 41 9.71 -19.03 -28.81
CA GLY A 41 10.23 -17.71 -29.12
C GLY A 41 11.34 -17.30 -28.18
N ASN A 42 12.57 -17.25 -28.69
CA ASN A 42 13.74 -16.67 -28.02
C ASN A 42 13.58 -15.15 -27.87
N ALA A 43 12.56 -14.72 -27.12
CA ALA A 43 12.37 -13.34 -26.70
C ALA A 43 12.90 -13.26 -25.27
N GLU A 44 14.08 -12.66 -25.10
CA GLU A 44 14.45 -12.14 -23.79
C GLU A 44 13.28 -11.27 -23.31
N PRO A 45 12.77 -11.46 -22.08
CA PRO A 45 11.77 -10.56 -21.57
C PRO A 45 12.38 -9.16 -21.56
N GLU A 46 11.90 -8.28 -22.44
CA GLU A 46 12.26 -6.87 -22.49
C GLU A 46 11.73 -6.18 -21.22
N PHE A 47 12.37 -6.43 -20.10
CA PHE A 47 12.10 -5.72 -18.87
C PHE A 47 12.59 -4.28 -19.03
N MET A 48 11.68 -3.32 -18.87
CA MET A 48 12.06 -1.91 -18.77
C MET A 48 13.02 -1.75 -17.58
N LYS A 49 14.21 -1.21 -17.84
CA LYS A 49 15.13 -0.80 -16.78
C LYS A 49 14.52 0.41 -16.07
N GLN A 50 14.13 0.21 -14.82
CA GLN A 50 13.72 1.30 -13.96
C GLN A 50 14.96 1.83 -13.23
N ASP A 51 15.42 3.01 -13.64
CA ASP A 51 16.52 3.69 -12.96
C ASP A 51 16.01 4.26 -11.63
N LEU A 52 16.63 3.83 -10.53
CA LEU A 52 16.34 4.36 -9.20
C LEU A 52 17.05 5.72 -9.05
N PRO A 53 16.36 6.77 -8.57
CA PRO A 53 17.00 8.05 -8.30
C PRO A 53 18.10 7.89 -7.24
N GLU A 54 19.29 8.43 -7.52
CA GLU A 54 20.54 8.15 -6.80
C GLU A 54 20.67 8.82 -5.41
N ASN A 55 19.62 9.42 -4.86
CA ASN A 55 19.78 10.30 -3.70
C ASN A 55 18.62 10.24 -2.72
N ASP A 56 18.51 9.10 -2.03
CA ASP A 56 17.80 9.05 -0.76
C ASP A 56 18.82 9.33 0.34
N GLN A 57 18.88 10.59 0.77
CA GLN A 57 19.54 10.90 2.02
C GLN A 57 18.82 10.14 3.12
N VAL A 58 19.42 9.04 3.57
CA VAL A 58 18.89 8.20 4.63
C VAL A 58 18.68 9.08 5.85
N LYS A 59 17.42 9.36 6.17
CA LYS A 59 17.04 10.09 7.38
C LYS A 59 17.29 9.19 8.59
N THR A 60 17.65 9.80 9.71
CA THR A 60 17.83 9.09 10.97
C THR A 60 16.54 8.39 11.40
N GLU A 61 16.63 7.24 12.06
CA GLU A 61 15.46 6.51 12.56
C GLU A 61 14.55 7.38 13.43
N ASP A 62 15.11 8.27 14.26
CA ASP A 62 14.33 9.17 15.12
C ASP A 62 13.55 10.21 14.32
N PHE A 63 14.09 10.63 13.18
CA PHE A 63 13.38 11.52 12.26
C PHE A 63 12.23 10.78 11.57
N ILE A 64 12.48 9.56 11.10
CA ILE A 64 11.47 8.69 10.48
C ILE A 64 10.35 8.36 11.47
N LYS A 65 10.66 8.11 12.75
CA LYS A 65 9.63 7.90 13.80
C LYS A 65 8.74 9.12 14.04
N LYS A 66 9.20 10.33 13.69
CA LYS A 66 8.45 11.57 13.90
C LYS A 66 7.67 12.01 12.66
N PHE A 67 8.27 11.86 11.48
CA PHE A 67 7.75 12.39 10.22
C PHE A 67 7.45 11.32 9.17
N GLY A 68 7.73 10.05 9.45
CA GLY A 68 7.53 8.97 8.49
C GLY A 68 6.05 8.69 8.18
N TYR A 69 5.81 7.92 7.13
CA TYR A 69 4.48 7.48 6.69
C TYR A 69 4.52 6.07 6.13
N GLY A 70 3.36 5.60 5.66
CA GLY A 70 3.18 4.24 5.16
C GLY A 70 3.23 3.20 6.26
N PHE A 71 3.53 1.96 5.86
CA PHE A 71 3.56 0.85 6.80
C PHE A 71 4.68 1.02 7.85
N ASN A 72 4.29 0.99 9.13
CA ASN A 72 5.19 1.15 10.27
C ASN A 72 6.03 2.45 10.23
N PHE A 73 5.51 3.49 9.57
CA PHE A 73 6.16 4.81 9.45
C PHE A 73 7.59 4.78 8.91
N LYS A 74 7.95 3.79 8.09
CA LYS A 74 9.34 3.60 7.63
C LYS A 74 9.73 4.44 6.42
N LYS A 75 8.76 5.14 5.81
CA LYS A 75 8.94 5.87 4.56
C LYS A 75 8.95 7.38 4.79
N HIS A 76 9.79 8.09 4.05
CA HIS A 76 9.97 9.54 4.12
C HIS A 76 10.70 10.03 2.86
N GLY A 77 10.24 11.13 2.28
CA GLY A 77 10.78 11.75 1.08
C GLY A 77 10.26 11.21 -0.26
N GLU A 78 9.64 10.02 -0.29
CA GLU A 78 9.02 9.48 -1.51
C GLU A 78 7.83 10.31 -2.01
N LEU A 79 6.88 10.67 -1.14
CA LEU A 79 5.69 11.44 -1.50
C LEU A 79 6.03 12.88 -1.92
N GLY A 80 7.07 13.47 -1.34
CA GLY A 80 7.57 14.78 -1.76
C GLY A 80 7.99 14.85 -3.22
N ARG A 81 8.44 13.74 -3.82
CA ARG A 81 8.80 13.67 -5.26
C ARG A 81 7.59 13.76 -6.17
N PHE A 82 6.45 13.27 -5.70
CA PHE A 82 5.19 13.24 -6.44
C PHE A 82 4.20 14.28 -5.94
N LYS A 83 4.69 15.33 -5.26
CA LYS A 83 3.84 16.31 -4.56
C LYS A 83 2.85 17.01 -5.52
N GLU A 84 3.28 17.31 -6.74
CA GLU A 84 2.40 17.95 -7.73
C GLU A 84 1.31 16.99 -8.24
N GLU A 85 1.63 15.72 -8.49
CA GLU A 85 0.63 14.75 -8.95
C GLU A 85 -0.32 14.32 -7.83
N LEU A 86 0.18 14.28 -6.60
CA LEU A 86 -0.58 13.85 -5.42
C LEU A 86 -1.33 14.98 -4.73
N LYS A 87 -1.20 16.23 -5.21
CA LYS A 87 -1.81 17.40 -4.59
C LYS A 87 -3.33 17.33 -4.53
N GLU A 88 -3.95 16.70 -5.54
CA GLU A 88 -5.40 16.52 -5.60
C GLU A 88 -5.88 15.32 -4.77
N LEU A 89 -4.96 14.43 -4.36
CA LEU A 89 -5.30 13.20 -3.64
C LEU A 89 -5.13 13.33 -2.12
N PHE A 90 -4.14 14.09 -1.65
CA PHE A 90 -3.90 14.28 -0.22
C PHE A 90 -4.12 15.73 0.18
N ASP A 91 -5.00 15.94 1.16
CA ASP A 91 -5.30 17.29 1.68
C ASP A 91 -4.05 17.99 2.25
N ILE A 92 -3.14 17.21 2.82
CA ILE A 92 -1.87 17.69 3.40
C ILE A 92 -0.66 17.44 2.49
N ALA A 93 -0.85 17.20 1.18
CA ALA A 93 0.23 16.90 0.22
C ALA A 93 1.41 17.89 0.34
N GLU A 94 1.11 19.17 0.58
CA GLU A 94 2.16 20.19 0.65
C GLU A 94 3.07 20.07 1.86
N LYS A 95 2.55 19.56 2.98
CA LYS A 95 3.23 19.50 4.28
C LYS A 95 3.48 18.07 4.74
N ILE A 96 3.25 17.06 3.89
CA ILE A 96 3.30 15.66 4.30
C ILE A 96 4.68 15.25 4.83
N GLU A 97 5.75 15.77 4.22
CA GLU A 97 7.13 15.49 4.60
C GLU A 97 7.59 16.25 5.86
N GLU A 98 6.90 17.31 6.23
CA GLU A 98 7.27 18.25 7.30
C GLU A 98 6.35 18.16 8.53
N SER A 99 5.16 17.57 8.36
CA SER A 99 4.17 17.40 9.42
C SER A 99 4.50 16.20 10.29
N PRO A 100 4.61 16.36 11.63
CA PRO A 100 4.72 15.26 12.56
C PRO A 100 3.49 14.34 12.50
N ILE A 101 3.68 13.04 12.69
CA ILE A 101 2.61 12.03 12.63
C ILE A 101 1.44 12.39 13.55
N GLU A 102 1.74 12.89 14.75
CA GLU A 102 0.74 13.23 15.77
C GLU A 102 -0.15 14.42 15.35
N GLU A 103 0.37 15.35 14.55
CA GLU A 103 -0.33 16.58 14.16
C GLU A 103 -1.18 16.39 12.88
N ARG A 104 -0.89 15.36 12.07
CA ARG A 104 -1.59 15.13 10.79
C ARG A 104 -3.08 14.93 10.95
N SER A 105 -3.49 14.22 12.01
CA SER A 105 -4.91 13.96 12.27
C SER A 105 -5.69 15.25 12.48
N GLU A 106 -5.10 16.21 13.19
CA GLU A 106 -5.74 17.50 13.47
C GLU A 106 -5.76 18.38 12.21
N LEU A 107 -4.67 18.41 11.46
CA LEU A 107 -4.59 19.13 10.18
C LEU A 107 -5.64 18.63 9.18
N CYS A 108 -5.78 17.31 9.01
CA CYS A 108 -6.80 16.75 8.11
C CYS A 108 -8.22 17.14 8.57
N LYS A 109 -8.53 17.08 9.88
CA LYS A 109 -9.84 17.49 10.40
C LYS A 109 -10.14 18.96 10.14
N GLU A 110 -9.15 19.83 10.28
CA GLU A 110 -9.31 21.26 10.01
C GLU A 110 -9.62 21.48 8.52
N LEU A 111 -8.89 20.83 7.63
CA LEU A 111 -9.13 20.89 6.19
C LEU A 111 -10.48 20.32 5.79
N ASP A 112 -10.89 19.19 6.37
CA ASP A 112 -12.22 18.59 6.16
C ASP A 112 -13.33 19.56 6.58
N THR A 113 -13.16 20.23 7.71
CA THR A 113 -14.14 21.20 8.22
C THR A 113 -14.25 22.42 7.31
N ILE A 114 -13.12 22.87 6.73
CA ILE A 114 -13.09 24.01 5.79
C ILE A 114 -13.65 23.61 4.42
N GLY A 115 -13.36 22.39 3.96
CA GLY A 115 -13.80 21.87 2.66
C GLY A 115 -15.26 21.39 2.66
N PHE A 116 -15.86 21.16 3.83
CA PHE A 116 -17.24 20.71 3.93
C PHE A 116 -18.22 21.81 3.52
N ASP A 117 -19.05 21.51 2.52
CA ASP A 117 -20.14 22.35 2.07
C ASP A 117 -21.49 21.72 2.44
N GLU A 118 -22.18 22.36 3.39
CA GLU A 118 -23.49 21.93 3.85
C GLU A 118 -24.54 21.94 2.74
N GLY A 119 -24.44 22.88 1.79
CA GLY A 119 -25.38 23.00 0.67
C GLY A 119 -25.27 21.81 -0.29
N TYR A 120 -24.06 21.41 -0.67
CA TYR A 120 -23.85 20.22 -1.48
C TYR A 120 -24.28 18.96 -0.75
N PHE A 121 -23.92 18.83 0.53
CA PHE A 121 -24.35 17.70 1.34
C PHE A 121 -25.89 17.57 1.41
N LEU A 122 -26.59 18.67 1.65
CA LEU A 122 -28.06 18.67 1.71
C LEU A 122 -28.68 18.39 0.34
N ALA A 123 -28.12 18.92 -0.74
CA ALA A 123 -28.59 18.63 -2.10
C ALA A 123 -28.51 17.12 -2.39
N ASP A 124 -27.35 16.52 -2.14
CA ASP A 124 -27.12 15.07 -2.31
C ASP A 124 -28.00 14.23 -1.37
N TYR A 125 -28.33 14.75 -0.19
CA TYR A 125 -29.22 14.10 0.75
C TYR A 125 -30.67 14.05 0.23
N TYR A 126 -31.19 15.15 -0.32
CA TYR A 126 -32.58 15.24 -0.77
C TYR A 126 -32.83 14.83 -2.22
N ASP A 127 -31.79 14.81 -3.08
CA ASP A 127 -31.87 14.37 -4.47
C ASP A 127 -30.84 13.24 -4.74
N PRO A 128 -31.08 12.03 -4.23
CA PRO A 128 -30.13 10.93 -4.39
C PRO A 128 -29.98 10.52 -5.86
N THR A 129 -28.73 10.45 -6.31
CA THR A 129 -28.38 9.75 -7.54
C THR A 129 -28.39 8.23 -7.30
N ALA A 130 -28.51 7.44 -8.37
CA ALA A 130 -28.45 5.97 -8.30
C ALA A 130 -27.15 5.46 -7.64
N GLU A 131 -26.07 6.25 -7.69
CA GLU A 131 -24.78 5.97 -7.05
C GLU A 131 -24.86 6.14 -5.53
N LEU A 132 -25.58 7.16 -5.05
CA LEU A 132 -25.76 7.44 -3.63
C LEU A 132 -26.74 6.49 -2.95
N ASP A 133 -27.67 5.88 -3.69
CA ASP A 133 -28.60 4.87 -3.17
C ASP A 133 -27.88 3.59 -2.70
N ILE A 134 -26.70 3.28 -3.26
CA ILE A 134 -25.88 2.13 -2.84
C ILE A 134 -25.31 2.36 -1.42
N CYS A 135 -25.00 3.62 -1.08
CA CYS A 135 -24.43 4.00 0.22
C CYS A 135 -25.48 4.10 1.34
N ARG A 136 -26.78 4.02 1.03
CA ARG A 136 -27.90 4.15 1.98
C ARG A 136 -28.46 2.81 2.48
N GLN A 137 -27.91 1.68 2.02
CA GLN A 137 -28.29 0.32 2.43
C GLN A 137 -27.57 -0.11 3.69
#